data_AF-V5NM71-F1
#
_entry.id   AF-V5NM71-F1
#
_cell.length_a   1.000
_cell.length_b   1.000
_cell.length_c   1.000
_cell.angle_alpha   90.00
_cell.angle_beta   90.00
_cell.angle_gamma   90.00
#
_symmetry.space_group_name_H-M   'P 1'
#
loop_
_entity.id
_entity.type
_entity.pdbx_description
1 polymer ?
#
loop_
_entity_poly.entity_id
_entity_poly.type
_entity_poly.pdbx_seq_one_letter_code
_entity_poly.pdbx_strand_id
1 'polypeptide(L)'
;MGLADVILERFKDFMRGQSEPYKFLQVFYAQEKERFLNDKMNDYIKQNKSKEEASILARQGFISAIGRVLEKIVELLLKDFCIKNNVKMTNDKILRAKRINGELDRVKRALWVHFGEYSVLPDIILYQTNKDNVKILAILSVKNSFRERFTETPYWKLKLLQSPITSHIKVFMVTPDNDDEISFKDKPKKARIVMEHE
;
A
#
# COMPACT_ATOMS: atom_id res chain seq x y z
N MET A 1 -11.48 -3.63 -17.26
CA MET A 1 -10.90 -2.72 -16.25
C MET A 1 -11.25 -3.28 -14.88
N GLY A 2 -10.28 -3.48 -13.98
CA GLY A 2 -10.55 -4.06 -12.66
C GLY A 2 -11.24 -3.05 -11.74
N LEU A 3 -11.90 -3.51 -10.68
CA LEU A 3 -12.57 -2.64 -9.70
C LEU A 3 -11.63 -1.55 -9.14
N ALA A 4 -10.39 -1.91 -8.82
CA ALA A 4 -9.41 -0.96 -8.30
C ALA A 4 -9.05 0.14 -9.33
N ASP A 5 -9.10 -0.17 -10.63
CA ASP A 5 -8.84 0.81 -11.69
C ASP A 5 -10.02 1.77 -11.82
N VAL A 6 -11.26 1.26 -11.74
CA VAL A 6 -12.48 2.09 -11.78
C VAL A 6 -12.49 3.07 -10.60
N ILE A 7 -12.17 2.60 -9.39
CA ILE A 7 -12.08 3.46 -8.22
C ILE A 7 -10.94 4.48 -8.38
N LEU A 8 -9.80 4.09 -8.94
CA LEU A 8 -8.69 5.02 -9.19
C LEU A 8 -9.05 6.14 -10.18
N GLU A 9 -9.82 5.86 -11.23
CA GLU A 9 -10.31 6.90 -12.14
C GLU A 9 -11.25 7.87 -11.43
N ARG A 10 -12.17 7.37 -10.62
CA ARG A 10 -13.03 8.22 -9.77
C ARG A 10 -12.21 9.07 -8.80
N PHE A 11 -11.13 8.51 -8.26
CA PHE A 11 -10.21 9.27 -7.42
C PHE A 11 -9.56 10.41 -8.20
N LYS A 12 -9.11 10.18 -9.43
CA LYS A 12 -8.55 11.25 -10.29
C LYS A 12 -9.54 12.37 -10.53
N ASP A 13 -10.80 12.04 -10.80
CA ASP A 13 -11.86 13.04 -10.96
C ASP A 13 -12.11 13.79 -9.64
N PHE A 14 -12.13 13.07 -8.51
CA PHE A 14 -12.23 13.65 -7.17
C PHE A 14 -11.08 14.64 -6.87
N MET A 15 -9.85 14.34 -7.34
CA MET A 15 -8.70 15.23 -7.16
C MET A 15 -8.83 16.58 -7.88
N ARG A 16 -9.55 16.64 -9.01
CA ARG A 16 -9.67 17.88 -9.80
C ARG A 16 -10.35 19.02 -9.04
N GLY A 17 -11.13 18.69 -8.01
CA GLY A 17 -11.82 19.67 -7.16
C GLY A 17 -11.09 20.03 -5.86
N GLN A 18 -9.90 19.47 -5.58
CA GLN A 18 -9.23 19.57 -4.27
C GLN A 18 -7.75 19.94 -4.41
N SER A 19 -7.27 20.90 -3.63
CA SER A 19 -5.84 21.27 -3.60
C SER A 19 -4.96 20.19 -2.96
N GLU A 20 -5.51 19.45 -1.99
CA GLU A 20 -4.80 18.41 -1.23
C GLU A 20 -5.69 17.17 -1.09
N PRO A 21 -5.86 16.39 -2.16
CA PRO A 21 -6.85 15.31 -2.22
C PRO A 21 -6.66 14.22 -1.17
N TYR A 22 -5.42 14.02 -0.71
CA TYR A 22 -5.09 13.05 0.33
C TYR A 22 -5.73 13.37 1.70
N LYS A 23 -5.99 14.66 2.01
CA LYS A 23 -6.69 15.07 3.24
C LYS A 23 -8.16 14.64 3.26
N PHE A 24 -8.73 14.40 2.09
CA PHE A 24 -10.14 14.01 1.91
C PHE A 24 -10.30 12.54 1.53
N LEU A 25 -9.25 11.73 1.67
CA LEU A 25 -9.26 10.32 1.30
C LEU A 25 -10.34 9.54 2.07
N GLN A 26 -10.59 9.90 3.33
CA GLN A 26 -11.66 9.32 4.15
C GLN A 26 -13.06 9.56 3.57
N VAL A 27 -13.30 10.79 3.10
CA VAL A 27 -14.57 11.17 2.46
C VAL A 27 -14.75 10.37 1.17
N PHE A 28 -13.71 10.30 0.35
CA PHE A 28 -13.70 9.50 -0.87
C PHE A 28 -13.98 8.01 -0.58
N TYR A 29 -13.35 7.44 0.45
CA TYR A 29 -13.57 6.04 0.84
C TYR A 29 -14.97 5.76 1.35
N ALA A 30 -15.57 6.67 2.10
CA ALA A 30 -16.97 6.53 2.52
C ALA A 30 -17.91 6.47 1.30
N GLN A 31 -17.71 7.35 0.32
CA GLN A 31 -18.50 7.38 -0.91
C GLN A 31 -18.32 6.09 -1.74
N GLU A 32 -17.09 5.62 -1.91
CA GLU A 32 -16.83 4.40 -2.67
C GLU A 32 -17.32 3.14 -1.95
N LYS A 33 -17.28 3.12 -0.61
CA LYS A 33 -17.85 2.03 0.19
C LYS A 33 -19.35 1.91 -0.05
N GLU A 34 -20.08 3.02 0.01
CA GLU A 34 -21.52 3.02 -0.22
C GLU A 34 -21.86 2.53 -1.63
N ARG A 35 -21.18 3.07 -2.65
CA ARG A 35 -21.35 2.64 -4.05
C ARG A 35 -21.11 1.14 -4.21
N PHE A 36 -20.01 0.65 -3.65
CA PHE A 36 -19.61 -0.77 -3.79
C PHE A 36 -20.58 -1.72 -3.09
N LEU A 37 -20.99 -1.38 -1.86
CA LEU A 37 -21.93 -2.21 -1.11
C LEU A 37 -23.28 -2.28 -1.81
N ASN A 38 -23.80 -1.15 -2.30
CA ASN A 38 -25.07 -1.13 -3.02
C ASN A 38 -25.03 -1.98 -4.30
N ASP A 39 -23.97 -1.86 -5.10
CA ASP A 39 -23.78 -2.65 -6.31
C ASP A 39 -23.68 -4.16 -6.02
N LYS A 40 -22.77 -4.55 -5.13
CA LYS A 40 -22.51 -5.97 -4.84
C LYS A 40 -23.62 -6.67 -4.07
N MET A 41 -24.28 -5.98 -3.14
CA MET A 41 -25.41 -6.56 -2.45
C MET A 41 -26.54 -6.90 -3.42
N ASN A 42 -26.82 -6.03 -4.39
CA ASN A 42 -27.81 -6.30 -5.44
C ASN A 42 -27.42 -7.52 -6.29
N ASP A 43 -26.15 -7.64 -6.67
CA ASP A 43 -25.64 -8.82 -7.40
C ASP A 43 -25.82 -10.11 -6.60
N TYR A 44 -25.50 -10.11 -5.31
CA TYR A 44 -25.62 -11.30 -4.45
C TYR A 44 -27.09 -11.68 -4.18
N ILE A 45 -27.97 -10.69 -3.98
CA ILE A 45 -29.41 -10.95 -3.82
C ILE A 45 -29.97 -11.58 -5.10
N LYS A 46 -29.56 -11.12 -6.29
CA LYS A 46 -29.93 -11.75 -7.57
C LYS A 46 -29.42 -13.19 -7.70
N GLN A 47 -28.38 -13.56 -6.95
CA GLN A 47 -27.82 -14.92 -6.86
C GLN A 47 -28.46 -15.75 -5.72
N ASN A 48 -29.65 -15.34 -5.25
CA ASN A 48 -30.39 -15.99 -4.15
C ASN A 48 -29.65 -16.04 -2.81
N LYS A 49 -28.73 -15.09 -2.55
CA LYS A 49 -28.15 -14.91 -1.21
C LYS A 49 -29.11 -14.14 -0.30
N SER A 50 -29.11 -14.48 0.99
CA SER A 50 -29.85 -13.68 1.97
C SER A 50 -29.26 -12.26 2.06
N LYS A 51 -30.04 -11.32 2.60
CA LYS A 51 -29.57 -9.94 2.78
C LYS A 51 -28.37 -9.86 3.72
N GLU A 52 -28.36 -10.69 4.78
CA GLU A 52 -27.24 -10.81 5.71
C GLU A 52 -25.98 -11.35 5.02
N GLU A 53 -26.10 -12.45 4.27
CA GLU A 53 -24.99 -13.05 3.52
C GLU A 53 -24.41 -12.07 2.49
N ALA A 54 -25.29 -11.43 1.70
CA ALA A 54 -24.92 -10.45 0.70
C ALA A 54 -24.14 -9.27 1.31
N SER A 55 -24.60 -8.77 2.47
CA SER A 55 -23.92 -7.69 3.22
C SER A 55 -22.52 -8.10 3.68
N ILE A 56 -22.36 -9.32 4.22
CA ILE A 56 -21.06 -9.83 4.67
C ILE A 56 -20.09 -9.97 3.50
N LEU A 57 -20.52 -10.61 2.42
CA LEU A 57 -19.70 -10.81 1.22
C LEU A 57 -19.28 -9.48 0.59
N ALA A 58 -20.21 -8.52 0.47
CA ALA A 58 -19.92 -7.21 -0.07
C ALA A 58 -18.91 -6.45 0.80
N ARG A 59 -19.05 -6.49 2.14
CA ARG A 59 -18.06 -5.87 3.05
C ARG A 59 -16.67 -6.49 2.92
N GLN A 60 -16.59 -7.82 2.85
CA GLN A 60 -15.31 -8.52 2.67
C GLN A 60 -14.64 -8.17 1.33
N GLY A 61 -15.43 -8.13 0.25
CA GLY A 61 -14.95 -7.71 -1.07
C GLY A 61 -14.41 -6.28 -1.06
N PHE A 62 -15.10 -5.36 -0.37
CA PHE A 62 -14.66 -3.97 -0.26
C PHE A 62 -13.33 -3.83 0.47
N ILE A 63 -13.15 -4.53 1.61
CA ILE A 63 -11.91 -4.48 2.40
C ILE A 63 -10.70 -4.93 1.57
N SER A 64 -10.86 -5.98 0.77
CA SER A 64 -9.79 -6.46 -0.11
C SER A 64 -9.48 -5.46 -1.24
N ALA A 65 -10.52 -4.90 -1.86
CA ALA A 65 -10.39 -3.95 -2.94
C ALA A 65 -9.73 -2.63 -2.49
N ILE A 66 -10.13 -2.09 -1.35
CA ILE A 66 -9.72 -0.76 -0.90
C ILE A 66 -8.23 -0.71 -0.53
N GLY A 67 -7.66 -1.79 0.00
CA GLY A 67 -6.22 -1.87 0.25
C GLY A 67 -5.41 -1.72 -1.04
N ARG A 68 -5.82 -2.42 -2.11
CA ARG A 68 -5.18 -2.30 -3.43
C ARG A 68 -5.40 -0.92 -4.07
N VAL A 69 -6.56 -0.31 -3.83
CA VAL A 69 -6.83 1.07 -4.27
C VAL A 69 -5.90 2.04 -3.56
N LEU A 70 -5.71 1.90 -2.25
CA LEU A 70 -4.81 2.75 -1.46
C LEU A 70 -3.38 2.69 -2.01
N GLU A 71 -2.85 1.49 -2.26
CA GLU A 71 -1.54 1.32 -2.92
C GLU A 71 -1.45 2.14 -4.22
N LYS A 72 -2.45 2.01 -5.10
CA LYS A 72 -2.49 2.73 -6.38
C LYS A 72 -2.64 4.25 -6.23
N ILE A 73 -3.38 4.70 -5.23
CA ILE A 73 -3.51 6.13 -4.91
C ILE A 73 -2.16 6.68 -4.46
N VAL A 74 -1.44 5.97 -3.59
CA VAL A 74 -0.09 6.36 -3.15
C VAL A 74 0.87 6.40 -4.35
N GLU A 75 0.85 5.38 -5.22
CA GLU A 75 1.64 5.37 -6.46
C GLU A 75 1.31 6.59 -7.35
N LEU A 76 0.03 6.92 -7.51
CA LEU A 76 -0.42 8.06 -8.31
C LEU A 76 0.06 9.39 -7.73
N LEU A 77 -0.06 9.59 -6.41
CA LEU A 77 0.35 10.81 -5.74
C LEU A 77 1.87 11.01 -5.76
N LEU A 78 2.65 9.93 -5.75
CA LEU A 78 4.11 9.98 -5.81
C LEU A 78 4.66 10.12 -7.24
N LYS A 79 3.84 9.92 -8.27
CA LYS A 79 4.30 9.84 -9.66
C LYS A 79 5.10 11.07 -10.09
N ASP A 80 4.56 12.27 -9.87
CA ASP A 80 5.20 13.51 -10.30
C ASP A 80 6.46 13.80 -9.49
N PHE A 81 6.43 13.50 -8.19
CA PHE A 81 7.61 13.57 -7.33
C PHE A 81 8.73 12.65 -7.84
N CYS A 82 8.39 11.41 -8.18
CA CYS A 82 9.33 10.43 -8.70
C CYS A 82 9.96 10.89 -10.01
N ILE A 83 9.14 11.37 -10.96
CA ILE A 83 9.62 11.91 -12.25
C ILE A 83 10.57 13.09 -12.01
N LYS A 84 10.16 14.07 -11.20
CA LYS A 84 10.95 15.29 -10.92
C LYS A 84 12.31 14.99 -10.30
N ASN A 85 12.41 13.93 -9.51
CA ASN A 85 13.63 13.57 -8.77
C ASN A 85 14.42 12.40 -9.38
N ASN A 86 14.08 11.99 -10.61
CA ASN A 86 14.68 10.83 -11.27
C ASN A 86 14.65 9.56 -10.39
N VAL A 87 13.54 9.36 -9.67
CA VAL A 87 13.27 8.18 -8.84
C VAL A 87 12.31 7.28 -9.61
N LYS A 88 12.63 6.00 -9.65
CA LYS A 88 11.78 4.95 -10.20
C LYS A 88 11.00 4.28 -9.09
N MET A 89 9.85 3.73 -9.46
CA MET A 89 8.94 3.05 -8.54
C MET A 89 8.57 1.68 -9.11
N THR A 90 8.56 0.66 -8.24
CA THR A 90 8.06 -0.68 -8.55
C THR A 90 7.35 -1.26 -7.33
N ASN A 91 6.78 -2.45 -7.47
CA ASN A 91 6.09 -3.13 -6.39
C ASN A 91 6.37 -4.64 -6.38
N ASP A 92 5.96 -5.28 -5.31
CA ASP A 92 6.11 -6.70 -5.07
C ASP A 92 5.54 -7.60 -6.19
N LYS A 93 4.39 -7.23 -6.76
CA LYS A 93 3.73 -7.97 -7.86
C LYS A 93 4.62 -8.00 -9.11
N ILE A 94 5.22 -6.88 -9.46
CA ILE A 94 6.14 -6.79 -10.61
C ILE A 94 7.41 -7.61 -10.33
N LEU A 95 8.01 -7.46 -9.15
CA LEU A 95 9.25 -8.16 -8.77
C LEU A 95 9.09 -9.69 -8.59
N ARG A 96 7.86 -10.16 -8.34
CA ARG A 96 7.53 -11.60 -8.28
C ARG A 96 7.24 -12.24 -9.65
N ALA A 97 7.14 -11.47 -10.73
CA ALA A 97 6.88 -12.02 -12.05
C ALA A 97 7.99 -13.02 -12.45
N LYS A 98 7.61 -14.11 -13.15
CA LYS A 98 8.55 -15.15 -13.60
C LYS A 98 9.66 -14.62 -14.50
N ARG A 99 9.36 -13.55 -15.25
CA ARG A 99 10.29 -12.88 -16.15
C ARG A 99 10.26 -11.40 -15.83
N ILE A 100 11.40 -10.88 -15.40
CA ILE A 100 11.65 -9.46 -15.17
C ILE A 100 12.90 -9.07 -15.97
N ASN A 101 13.00 -7.80 -16.37
CA ASN A 101 14.19 -7.31 -17.06
C ASN A 101 15.38 -7.21 -16.09
N GLY A 102 16.59 -7.00 -16.65
CA GLY A 102 17.81 -6.97 -15.85
C GLY A 102 17.84 -5.87 -14.77
N GLU A 103 17.19 -4.73 -15.02
CA GLU A 103 17.07 -3.66 -14.02
C GLU A 103 16.25 -4.13 -12.80
N LEU A 104 15.06 -4.69 -13.04
CA LEU A 104 14.18 -5.17 -11.97
C LEU A 104 14.77 -6.38 -11.23
N ASP A 105 15.54 -7.24 -11.90
CA ASP A 105 16.28 -8.31 -11.23
C ASP A 105 17.32 -7.75 -10.25
N ARG A 106 18.06 -6.71 -10.65
CA ARG A 106 19.00 -6.01 -9.77
C ARG A 106 18.29 -5.34 -8.60
N VAL A 107 17.12 -4.72 -8.83
CA VAL A 107 16.27 -4.17 -7.75
C VAL A 107 15.87 -5.26 -6.77
N LYS A 108 15.38 -6.40 -7.26
CA LYS A 108 14.99 -7.54 -6.42
C LYS A 108 16.15 -8.05 -5.56
N ARG A 109 17.35 -8.17 -6.14
CA ARG A 109 18.55 -8.60 -5.41
C ARG A 109 19.03 -7.56 -4.39
N ALA A 110 18.90 -6.27 -4.70
CA ALA A 110 19.28 -5.19 -3.78
C ALA A 110 18.34 -5.10 -2.56
N LEU A 111 17.14 -5.68 -2.63
CA LEU A 111 16.16 -5.78 -1.54
C LEU A 111 16.25 -7.08 -0.75
N TRP A 112 17.18 -7.98 -1.10
CA TRP A 112 17.12 -9.35 -0.60
C TRP A 112 17.36 -9.40 0.92
N VAL A 113 16.32 -9.76 1.65
CA VAL A 113 16.38 -10.13 3.07
C VAL A 113 16.14 -11.63 3.17
N HIS A 114 17.05 -12.35 3.83
CA HIS A 114 16.95 -13.80 4.01
C HIS A 114 16.06 -14.15 5.22
N PHE A 115 15.03 -14.96 4.98
CA PHE A 115 14.21 -15.58 6.02
C PHE A 115 14.34 -17.11 5.95
N GLY A 116 15.49 -17.62 6.38
CA GLY A 116 15.87 -18.99 6.06
C GLY A 116 15.90 -19.18 4.55
N GLU A 117 15.01 -20.04 4.03
CA GLU A 117 14.86 -20.34 2.60
C GLU A 117 13.89 -19.41 1.85
N TYR A 118 13.14 -18.57 2.58
CA TYR A 118 12.11 -17.71 2.00
C TYR A 118 12.63 -16.30 1.71
N SER A 119 12.07 -15.70 0.65
CA SER A 119 12.19 -14.27 0.35
C SER A 119 10.81 -13.64 0.35
N VAL A 120 10.69 -12.49 1.01
CA VAL A 120 9.47 -11.69 1.03
C VAL A 120 9.81 -10.35 0.37
N LEU A 121 8.82 -9.68 -0.22
CA LEU A 121 9.03 -8.39 -0.88
C LEU A 121 8.01 -7.37 -0.34
N PRO A 122 8.44 -6.12 -0.13
CA PRO A 122 7.57 -5.08 0.42
C PRO A 122 6.70 -4.42 -0.67
N ASP A 123 5.67 -3.68 -0.24
CA ASP A 123 4.59 -3.20 -1.11
C ASP A 123 5.11 -2.28 -2.25
N ILE A 124 5.56 -1.06 -1.93
CA ILE A 124 6.09 -0.09 -2.91
C ILE A 124 7.57 0.15 -2.65
N ILE A 125 8.36 0.11 -3.73
CA ILE A 125 9.80 0.31 -3.70
C ILE A 125 10.17 1.52 -4.55
N LEU A 126 10.88 2.46 -3.93
CA LEU A 126 11.48 3.63 -4.57
C LEU A 126 12.98 3.41 -4.75
N TYR A 127 13.48 3.57 -5.97
CA TYR A 127 14.88 3.31 -6.29
C TYR A 127 15.43 4.25 -7.37
N GLN A 128 16.73 4.36 -7.43
CA GLN A 128 17.45 5.06 -8.49
C GLN A 128 18.35 4.09 -9.24
N THR A 129 18.60 4.40 -10.51
CA THR A 129 19.53 3.65 -11.35
C THR A 129 20.61 4.58 -11.88
N ASN A 130 21.86 4.15 -11.77
CA ASN A 130 22.99 4.82 -12.42
C ASN A 130 23.83 3.79 -13.16
N LYS A 131 23.79 3.83 -14.49
CA LYS A 131 24.38 2.82 -15.38
C LYS A 131 23.97 1.41 -14.93
N ASP A 132 24.89 0.67 -14.33
CA ASP A 132 24.69 -0.70 -13.89
C ASP A 132 24.26 -0.85 -12.42
N ASN A 133 24.27 0.23 -11.65
CA ASN A 133 23.97 0.19 -10.23
C ASN A 133 22.52 0.57 -9.94
N VAL A 134 21.93 -0.19 -9.02
CA VAL A 134 20.63 0.11 -8.42
C VAL A 134 20.87 0.55 -6.99
N LYS A 135 20.25 1.67 -6.60
CA LYS A 135 20.19 2.12 -5.21
C LYS A 135 18.74 2.17 -4.75
N ILE A 136 18.38 1.32 -3.81
CA ILE A 136 17.08 1.39 -3.15
C ILE A 136 17.10 2.60 -2.20
N LEU A 137 16.13 3.49 -2.34
CA LEU A 137 16.02 4.68 -1.50
C LEU A 137 15.07 4.42 -0.34
N ALA A 138 13.89 3.93 -0.65
CA ALA A 138 12.84 3.73 0.32
C ALA A 138 11.90 2.60 -0.03
N ILE A 139 11.29 2.04 1.01
CA ILE A 139 10.19 1.12 0.98
C ILE A 139 9.00 1.80 1.65
N LEU A 140 7.84 1.76 0.99
CA LEU A 140 6.59 2.21 1.58
C LEU A 140 5.71 0.97 1.79
N SER A 141 5.42 0.65 3.04
CA SER A 141 4.37 -0.32 3.35
C SER A 141 3.04 0.41 3.51
N VAL A 142 2.06 0.01 2.72
CA VAL A 142 0.79 0.71 2.62
C VAL A 142 -0.29 -0.11 3.30
N LYS A 143 -0.86 0.41 4.38
CA LYS A 143 -1.88 -0.30 5.16
C LYS A 143 -3.11 0.57 5.31
N ASN A 144 -4.27 0.04 4.93
CA ASN A 144 -5.54 0.72 5.12
C ASN A 144 -6.02 0.70 6.59
N SER A 145 -5.62 -0.32 7.35
CA SER A 145 -5.85 -0.44 8.78
C SER A 145 -4.73 -1.27 9.38
N PHE A 146 -4.39 -1.05 10.65
CA PHE A 146 -3.28 -1.69 11.31
C PHE A 146 -3.62 -3.09 11.81
N ARG A 147 -4.76 -3.29 12.50
CA ARG A 147 -5.07 -4.56 13.20
C ARG A 147 -3.81 -5.12 13.90
N GLU A 148 -3.50 -6.40 13.80
CA GLU A 148 -2.26 -7.02 14.27
C GLU A 148 -1.03 -6.80 13.34
N ARG A 149 -1.25 -6.24 12.14
CA ARG A 149 -0.27 -6.14 11.05
C ARG A 149 0.69 -4.94 11.18
N PHE A 150 0.57 -4.13 12.23
CA PHE A 150 1.50 -3.00 12.46
C PHE A 150 2.96 -3.44 12.70
N THR A 151 3.20 -4.70 13.04
CA THR A 151 4.55 -5.25 13.30
C THR A 151 5.32 -5.60 12.03
N GLU A 152 4.64 -5.75 10.88
CA GLU A 152 5.28 -6.16 9.63
C GLU A 152 6.33 -5.14 9.16
N THR A 153 6.01 -3.85 9.23
CA THR A 153 6.90 -2.78 8.74
C THR A 153 8.12 -2.55 9.65
N PRO A 154 7.98 -2.46 10.99
CA PRO A 154 9.11 -2.46 11.90
C PRO A 154 10.02 -3.66 11.71
N TYR A 155 9.44 -4.85 11.50
CA TYR A 155 10.22 -6.05 11.24
C TYR A 155 11.11 -5.92 10.00
N TRP A 156 10.56 -5.40 8.90
CA TRP A 156 11.34 -5.09 7.69
C TRP A 156 12.47 -4.11 7.95
N LYS A 157 12.18 -3.02 8.66
CA LYS A 157 13.17 -2.01 9.03
C LYS A 157 14.32 -2.62 9.82
N LEU A 158 14.01 -3.36 10.89
CA LEU A 158 15.02 -4.03 11.71
C LEU A 158 15.87 -5.02 10.90
N LYS A 159 15.26 -5.76 9.97
CA LYS A 159 15.99 -6.69 9.10
C LYS A 159 16.93 -6.00 8.13
N LEU A 160 16.50 -4.91 7.50
CA LEU A 160 17.33 -4.14 6.59
C LEU A 160 18.49 -3.46 7.34
N LEU A 161 18.28 -3.06 8.60
CA LEU A 161 19.31 -2.46 9.46
C LEU A 161 20.42 -3.44 9.85
N GLN A 162 20.17 -4.75 9.85
CA GLN A 162 21.17 -5.77 10.22
C GLN A 162 22.34 -5.88 9.24
N SER A 163 22.20 -5.37 8.01
CA SER A 163 23.25 -5.42 7.00
C SER A 163 23.69 -4.01 6.59
N PRO A 164 25.00 -3.70 6.58
CA PRO A 164 25.51 -2.42 6.09
C PRO A 164 25.06 -2.11 4.66
N ILE A 165 24.86 -3.15 3.84
CA ILE A 165 24.44 -3.03 2.43
C ILE A 165 23.01 -2.49 2.34
N THR A 166 22.11 -2.88 3.23
CA THR A 166 20.67 -2.50 3.17
C THR A 166 20.27 -1.45 4.22
N SER A 167 21.13 -1.18 5.20
CA SER A 167 20.86 -0.29 6.35
C SER A 167 20.49 1.15 5.97
N HIS A 168 20.89 1.58 4.77
CA HIS A 168 20.60 2.92 4.25
C HIS A 168 19.15 3.07 3.75
N ILE A 169 18.44 1.97 3.50
CA ILE A 169 17.09 1.97 2.94
C ILE A 169 16.11 2.51 3.98
N LYS A 170 15.36 3.54 3.61
CA LYS A 170 14.32 4.11 4.48
C LYS A 170 13.05 3.27 4.39
N VAL A 171 12.42 2.99 5.53
CA VAL A 171 11.16 2.24 5.57
C VAL A 171 10.10 3.16 6.15
N PHE A 172 9.00 3.33 5.42
CA PHE A 172 7.87 4.15 5.83
C PHE A 172 6.60 3.31 5.87
N MET A 173 5.77 3.59 6.87
CA MET A 173 4.38 3.14 6.90
C MET A 173 3.50 4.25 6.37
N VAL A 174 2.60 3.92 5.45
CA VAL A 174 1.62 4.84 4.87
C VAL A 174 0.23 4.31 5.18
N THR A 175 -0.57 5.12 5.87
CA THR A 175 -1.91 4.74 6.32
C THR A 175 -2.85 5.96 6.34
N PRO A 176 -4.14 5.77 6.06
CA PRO A 176 -5.17 6.76 6.38
C PRO A 176 -5.65 6.70 7.84
N ASP A 177 -5.13 5.75 8.64
CA ASP A 177 -5.46 5.50 10.04
C ASP A 177 -6.96 5.28 10.31
N ASN A 178 -7.61 4.44 9.51
CA ASN A 178 -9.05 4.17 9.61
C ASN A 178 -9.50 3.57 10.94
N ASP A 179 -8.59 2.91 11.65
CA ASP A 179 -8.83 2.28 12.96
C ASP A 179 -8.41 3.17 14.15
N ASP A 180 -8.00 4.41 13.87
CA ASP A 180 -7.57 5.38 14.89
C ASP A 180 -6.56 4.75 15.85
N GLU A 181 -5.44 4.27 15.30
CA GLU A 181 -4.38 3.56 16.01
C GLU A 181 -3.12 4.41 16.23
N ILE A 182 -2.94 5.49 15.46
CA ILE A 182 -1.74 6.33 15.54
C ILE A 182 -1.98 7.85 15.60
N SER A 183 -3.19 8.35 15.31
CA SER A 183 -3.44 9.79 15.15
C SER A 183 -3.61 10.58 16.46
N PHE A 184 -3.79 9.92 17.61
CA PHE A 184 -4.02 10.55 18.92
C PHE A 184 -2.71 10.71 19.72
N LYS A 185 -2.48 11.91 20.26
CA LYS A 185 -1.25 12.26 20.99
C LYS A 185 -1.18 11.69 22.41
N ASP A 186 -2.32 11.60 23.09
CA ASP A 186 -2.39 11.19 24.48
C ASP A 186 -2.64 9.68 24.60
N LYS A 187 -1.90 8.99 25.47
CA LYS A 187 -2.00 7.54 25.71
C LYS A 187 -1.81 6.72 24.41
N PRO A 188 -0.61 6.73 23.80
CA PRO A 188 -0.37 6.05 22.54
C PRO A 188 -0.68 4.55 22.66
N LYS A 189 -1.41 4.00 21.69
CA LYS A 189 -1.66 2.55 21.62
C LYS A 189 -0.38 1.83 21.22
N LYS A 190 -0.37 0.52 21.42
CA LYS A 190 0.77 -0.36 21.10
C LYS A 190 1.27 -0.17 19.66
N ALA A 191 0.37 -0.02 18.68
CA ALA A 191 0.74 0.16 17.28
C ALA A 191 1.60 1.43 17.09
N ARG A 192 1.17 2.57 17.64
CA ARG A 192 1.93 3.83 17.58
C ARG A 192 3.31 3.70 18.25
N ILE A 193 3.36 3.16 19.47
CA ILE A 193 4.61 3.00 20.22
C ILE A 193 5.63 2.20 19.40
N VAL A 194 5.22 1.04 18.88
CA VAL A 194 6.12 0.20 18.07
C VAL A 194 6.55 0.92 16.79
N MET A 195 5.63 1.59 16.10
CA MET A 195 5.93 2.28 14.84
C MET A 195 6.87 3.49 14.99
N GLU A 196 6.80 4.22 16.11
CA GLU A 196 7.63 5.40 16.35
C GLU A 196 9.01 5.05 16.93
N HIS A 197 9.12 3.93 17.67
CA HIS A 197 10.35 3.58 18.38
C HIS A 197 11.19 2.46 17.73
N GLU A 198 10.60 1.63 16.85
CA GLU A 198 11.30 0.56 16.13
C GLU A 198 11.55 0.91 14.66
#